data_AF-A0A926I5W5-F1
#
_entry.id   AF-A0A926I5W5-F1
#
_cell.length_a   1.000
_cell.length_b   1.000
_cell.length_c   1.000
_cell.angle_alpha   90.00
_cell.angle_beta   90.00
_cell.angle_gamma   90.00
#
_symmetry.space_group_name_H-M   'P 1'
#
loop_
_entity.id
_entity.type
_entity.pdbx_description
1 polymer ?
#
loop_
_entity_poly.entity_id
_entity_poly.type
_entity_poly.pdbx_seq_one_letter_code
_entity_poly.pdbx_strand_id
1 'polypeptide(L)'
;MKSEFEIYKETGIIGGYIPERVIARGDENTVTPIFRDASYWETDNGLELHREMVVGGRKFFVRSIFSNAEKAKTPTEQMLQIIDSDLEKGSI
;
A
#
# COMPACT_ATOMS: atom_id res chain seq x y z
N MET A 1 5.54 0.39 23.08
CA MET A 1 4.82 0.17 21.80
C MET A 1 4.32 -1.26 21.81
N LYS A 2 3.03 -1.51 21.50
CA LYS A 2 2.48 -2.88 21.47
C LYS A 2 3.26 -3.73 20.46
N SER A 3 3.52 -4.99 20.76
CA SER A 3 4.03 -5.98 19.82
C SER A 3 3.01 -6.28 18.71
N GLU A 4 3.45 -6.87 17.60
CA GLU A 4 2.52 -7.29 16.53
C GLU A 4 1.52 -8.34 17.01
N PHE A 5 1.93 -9.23 17.93
CA PHE A 5 1.04 -10.22 18.54
C PHE A 5 -0.07 -9.57 19.38
N GLU A 6 0.26 -8.53 20.15
CA GLU A 6 -0.74 -7.77 20.92
C GLU A 6 -1.73 -7.06 19.99
N ILE A 7 -1.26 -6.44 18.91
CA ILE A 7 -2.11 -5.80 17.90
C ILE A 7 -3.03 -6.84 17.25
N TYR A 8 -2.51 -8.02 16.90
CA TYR A 8 -3.31 -9.09 16.32
C TYR A 8 -4.39 -9.60 17.27
N LYS A 9 -4.08 -9.81 18.55
CA LYS A 9 -5.10 -10.24 19.53
C LYS A 9 -6.24 -9.23 19.68
N GLU A 10 -5.95 -7.94 19.54
CA GLU A 10 -6.94 -6.88 19.68
C GLU A 10 -7.75 -6.63 18.41
N THR A 11 -7.11 -6.70 17.24
CA THR A 11 -7.69 -6.25 15.96
C THR A 11 -7.99 -7.38 14.99
N GLY A 12 -7.40 -8.56 15.20
CA GLY A 12 -7.38 -9.65 14.23
C GLY A 12 -6.49 -9.37 13.01
N ILE A 13 -5.61 -8.36 13.08
CA ILE A 13 -4.79 -7.88 11.94
C ILE A 13 -3.28 -7.91 12.26
N ILE A 14 -2.47 -8.42 11.33
CA ILE A 14 -1.00 -8.25 11.25
C ILE A 14 -0.67 -7.52 9.94
N GLY A 15 0.39 -6.70 9.93
CA GLY A 15 0.79 -5.92 8.75
C GLY A 15 -0.10 -4.69 8.51
N GLY A 16 -0.80 -4.23 9.54
CA GLY A 16 -1.57 -2.98 9.50
C GLY A 16 -0.65 -1.76 9.31
N TYR A 17 -1.19 -0.69 8.73
CA TYR A 17 -0.45 0.56 8.58
C TYR A 17 -0.21 1.23 9.94
N ILE A 18 1.05 1.33 10.37
CA ILE A 18 1.45 1.96 11.64
C ILE A 18 2.42 3.11 11.33
N PRO A 19 1.91 4.34 11.12
CA PRO A 19 2.72 5.48 10.69
C PRO A 19 3.84 5.83 11.69
N GLU A 20 3.63 5.59 12.98
CA GLU A 20 4.61 5.84 14.04
C GLU A 20 5.86 4.94 13.95
N ARG A 21 5.81 3.89 13.12
CA ARG A 21 6.92 2.95 12.89
C ARG A 21 7.68 3.21 11.60
N VAL A 22 7.23 4.16 10.79
CA VAL A 22 7.80 4.47 9.48
C VAL A 22 9.11 5.21 9.65
N ILE A 23 10.12 4.79 8.89
CA ILE A 23 11.40 5.48 8.84
C ILE A 23 11.48 6.22 7.51
N ALA A 24 11.79 7.51 7.54
CA ALA A 24 12.04 8.28 6.33
C ALA A 24 13.48 8.04 5.86
N ARG A 25 13.65 7.61 4.61
CA ARG A 25 14.95 7.64 3.92
C ARG A 25 14.96 8.83 2.97
N GLY A 26 15.80 9.82 3.27
CA GLY A 26 16.04 10.96 2.37
C GLY A 26 17.14 10.64 1.36
N ASP A 27 16.94 11.07 0.12
CA ASP A 27 17.98 11.31 -0.88
C ASP A 27 17.99 12.80 -1.26
N GLU A 28 18.81 13.21 -2.24
CA GLU A 28 19.00 14.63 -2.60
C GLU A 28 17.69 15.35 -2.97
N ASN A 29 16.68 14.65 -3.48
CA ASN A 29 15.43 15.27 -3.96
C ASN A 29 14.14 14.56 -3.50
N THR A 30 14.24 13.42 -2.81
CA THR A 30 13.10 12.55 -2.49
C THR A 30 13.18 12.05 -1.06
N VAL A 31 12.01 11.92 -0.42
CA VAL A 31 11.87 11.24 0.87
C VAL A 31 11.01 10.00 0.66
N THR A 32 11.63 8.83 0.81
CA THR A 32 10.95 7.55 0.68
C THR A 32 10.58 7.00 2.06
N PRO A 33 9.29 6.75 2.35
CA PRO A 33 8.89 6.08 3.57
C PRO A 33 9.27 4.59 3.51
N ILE A 34 9.98 4.12 4.54
CA ILE A 34 10.38 2.72 4.73
C ILE A 34 9.50 2.08 5.80
N PHE A 35 8.69 1.12 5.38
CA PHE A 35 7.84 0.28 6.23
C PHE A 35 8.59 -1.01 6.57
N ARG A 36 8.65 -1.37 7.86
CA ARG A 36 9.39 -2.56 8.33
C ARG A 36 8.81 -3.88 7.85
N ASP A 37 7.51 -3.90 7.59
CA ASP A 37 6.73 -5.03 7.10
C ASP A 37 6.66 -5.09 5.57
N ALA A 38 7.41 -4.22 4.87
CA ALA A 38 7.38 -4.14 3.42
C ALA A 38 8.75 -4.40 2.78
N SER A 39 8.72 -5.09 1.64
CA SER A 39 9.86 -5.25 0.73
C SER A 39 9.69 -4.34 -0.47
N TYR A 40 10.79 -3.72 -0.91
CA TYR A 40 10.82 -2.76 -1.99
C TYR A 40 11.61 -3.34 -3.16
N TRP A 41 11.06 -3.25 -4.36
CA TRP A 41 11.68 -3.77 -5.58
C TRP A 41 11.63 -2.71 -6.67
N GLU A 42 12.79 -2.31 -7.18
CA GLU A 42 12.84 -1.57 -8.44
C GLU A 42 12.65 -2.54 -9.60
N THR A 43 11.70 -2.24 -10.48
CA THR A 43 11.36 -3.05 -11.65
C THR A 43 11.22 -2.17 -12.88
N ASP A 44 11.13 -2.78 -14.06
CA ASP A 44 10.86 -2.06 -15.32
C ASP A 44 9.55 -1.26 -15.28
N ASN A 45 8.61 -1.63 -14.41
CA ASN A 45 7.31 -0.95 -14.25
C ASN A 45 7.33 0.16 -13.18
N GLY A 46 8.46 0.37 -12.51
CA GLY A 46 8.61 1.31 -11.39
C GLY A 46 8.89 0.61 -10.05
N LEU A 47 8.66 1.34 -8.96
CA LEU A 47 8.89 0.86 -7.60
C LEU A 47 7.71 0.01 -7.12
N GLU A 48 7.98 -1.23 -6.77
CA GLU A 48 6.99 -2.12 -6.20
C GLU A 48 7.18 -2.28 -4.70
N LEU A 49 6.06 -2.22 -3.97
CA LEU A 49 5.99 -2.46 -2.54
C LEU A 49 5.23 -3.74 -2.28
N HIS A 50 5.88 -4.71 -1.64
CA HIS A 50 5.30 -6.01 -1.33
C HIS A 50 5.12 -6.13 0.17
N ARG A 51 3.92 -6.48 0.63
CA ARG A 51 3.58 -6.66 2.05
C ARG A 51 2.79 -7.94 2.26
N GLU A 52 3.03 -8.60 3.39
CA GLU A 52 2.20 -9.69 3.86
C GLU A 52 1.30 -9.18 4.99
N MET A 53 -0.01 -9.32 4.82
CA MET A 53 -0.99 -8.98 5.84
C MET A 53 -1.73 -10.23 6.31
N VAL A 54 -2.03 -10.32 7.60
CA VAL A 54 -2.96 -11.35 8.11
C VAL A 54 -4.21 -10.64 8.58
N VAL A 55 -5.38 -11.06 8.09
CA VAL A 55 -6.68 -10.51 8.50
C VAL A 55 -7.60 -11.67 8.82
N GLY A 56 -8.04 -11.77 10.07
CA GLY A 56 -8.93 -12.86 10.52
C GLY A 56 -8.33 -14.25 10.30
N GLY A 57 -7.03 -14.42 10.52
CA GLY A 57 -6.31 -15.68 10.32
C GLY A 57 -6.02 -16.04 8.86
N ARG A 58 -6.40 -15.20 7.88
CA ARG A 58 -6.08 -15.40 6.45
C ARG A 58 -4.92 -14.50 6.05
N LYS A 59 -3.99 -15.06 5.26
CA LYS A 59 -2.83 -14.35 4.73
C LYS A 59 -3.15 -13.71 3.37
N PHE A 60 -2.79 -12.45 3.21
CA PHE A 60 -2.94 -11.65 1.99
C PHE A 60 -1.59 -11.11 1.57
N PHE A 61 -1.27 -11.23 0.28
CA PHE A 61 -0.08 -10.62 -0.31
C PHE A 61 -0.53 -9.35 -1.04
N VAL A 62 -0.08 -8.20 -0.54
CA VAL A 62 -0.41 -6.89 -1.09
C VAL A 62 0.79 -6.39 -1.88
N ARG A 63 0.57 -6.13 -3.16
CA ARG A 63 1.57 -5.55 -4.07
C ARG A 63 1.07 -4.18 -4.54
N SER A 64 1.78 -3.13 -4.19
CA SER A 64 1.56 -1.78 -4.72
C SER A 64 2.62 -1.48 -5.77
N ILE A 65 2.24 -0.83 -6.88
CA ILE A 65 3.14 -0.45 -7.97
C ILE A 65 3.08 1.07 -8.08
N PHE A 66 4.22 1.72 -7.82
CA PHE A 66 4.42 3.14 -8.03
C PHE A 66 5.16 3.32 -9.35
N SER A 67 4.42 3.68 -10.38
CA SER A 67 4.96 3.81 -11.74
C SER A 67 5.93 5.00 -11.83
N ASN A 68 7.04 4.80 -12.53
CA ASN A 68 7.98 5.88 -12.87
C ASN A 68 7.54 6.67 -14.12
N ALA A 69 6.40 6.33 -14.74
CA ALA A 69 5.91 7.06 -15.89
C ALA A 69 5.40 8.44 -15.46
N GLU A 70 5.94 9.51 -16.06
CA GLU A 70 5.61 10.93 -15.76
C GLU A 70 4.11 11.28 -15.84
N LYS A 71 3.28 10.39 -16.42
CA LYS A 71 1.83 10.55 -16.59
C LYS A 71 1.02 9.35 -16.12
N ALA A 72 1.58 8.51 -15.23
CA ALA A 72 0.79 7.45 -14.63
C ALA A 72 -0.38 8.07 -13.86
N LYS A 73 -1.61 7.68 -14.20
CA LYS A 73 -2.79 8.05 -13.40
C LYS A 73 -2.55 7.57 -11.97
N THR A 74 -2.73 8.46 -11.00
CA THR A 74 -2.59 8.09 -9.59
C THR A 74 -3.58 6.97 -9.25
N PRO A 75 -3.29 6.10 -8.26
CA PRO A 75 -4.24 5.07 -7.83
C PRO A 75 -5.63 5.64 -7.52
N THR A 76 -5.69 6.86 -6.97
CA THR A 76 -6.94 7.58 -6.73
C THR A 76 -7.66 7.95 -8.02
N GLU A 77 -6.97 8.48 -9.02
CA GLU A 77 -7.58 8.80 -10.33
C GLU A 77 -8.12 7.56 -11.04
N GLN A 78 -7.41 6.42 -10.91
CA GLN A 78 -7.88 5.15 -11.46
C GLN A 78 -9.12 4.64 -10.71
N MET A 79 -9.11 4.72 -9.37
CA MET A 79 -10.27 4.34 -8.55
C MET A 79 -11.49 5.20 -8.87
N LEU A 80 -11.32 6.52 -8.97
CA LEU A 80 -12.40 7.45 -9.33
C LEU A 80 -12.97 7.13 -10.71
N GLN A 81 -12.13 6.84 -11.72
CA GLN A 81 -12.60 6.44 -13.04
C GLN A 81 -13.43 5.16 -13.04
N ILE A 82 -13.06 4.18 -12.21
CA ILE A 82 -13.85 2.94 -12.08
C ILE A 82 -15.21 3.27 -11.45
N ILE A 83 -15.22 4.09 -10.40
CA ILE A 83 -16.46 4.53 -9.73
C ILE A 83 -17.36 5.28 -10.72
N ASP A 84 -16.82 6.26 -11.45
CA ASP A 84 -17.57 7.04 -12.45
C ASP A 84 -18.15 6.12 -13.53
N SER A 85 -17.34 5.19 -14.05
CA SER A 85 -17.77 4.22 -15.08
C SER A 85 -18.89 3.29 -14.59
N ASP A 86 -18.90 2.91 -13.31
CA ASP A 86 -19.95 2.06 -12.75
C ASP A 86 -21.22 2.84 -12.43
N LEU A 87 -21.11 4.10 -12.02
CA LEU A 87 -22.26 5.00 -11.84
C LEU A 87 -22.97 5.31 -13.17
N GLU A 88 -22.21 5.48 -14.26
CA GLU A 88 -22.76 5.65 -15.60
C GLU A 88 -23.56 4.43 -16.08
N LYS A 89 -23.10 3.21 -15.77
CA LYS A 89 -23.80 1.96 -16.11
C LYS A 89 -25.10 1.75 -15.33
N GLY A 90 -25.23 2.33 -14.14
CA GLY A 90 -26.41 2.23 -13.29
C GLY A 90 -27.53 3.21 -13.62
N SER A 91 -27.35 4.13 -14.58
CA SER A 91 -28.31 5.19 -14.92
C SER A 91 -29.34 4.81 -15.98
N ILE A 92 -29.79 3.55 -16.01
CA ILE A 92 -30.87 3.04 -16.90
C ILE A 92 -32.22 3.09 -16.19
#